data_AF-A0A7S3B449-F1
#
_entry.id   AF-A0A7S3B449-F1
#
_cell.length_a   1.000
_cell.length_b   1.000
_cell.length_c   1.000
_cell.angle_alpha   90.00
_cell.angle_beta   90.00
_cell.angle_gamma   90.00
#
_symmetry.space_group_name_H-M   'P 1'
#
loop_
_entity.id
_entity.type
_entity.pdbx_description
1 polymer ?
#
loop_
_entity_poly.entity_id
_entity_poly.type
_entity_poly.pdbx_seq_one_letter_code
_entity_poly.pdbx_strand_id
1 'polypeptide(L)'
;RDSMDALLQSIDLLTGCKLLQLLPMGLGGLVLSSDVVHGMARKEMAANFGFPSWFPTALGLWKISQATMNWVYGGAYTPYAQSMMAFHLGGATYAHAVAEGNPAGAVPCVAFFVVTATAQISYGRLGLGATLALHGALAIAGFIAGYGISALGKRAAKKD
;
A
#
# COMPACT_ATOMS: atom_id res chain seq x y z
N ARG A 1 -23.54 21.44 -15.99
CA ARG A 1 -22.90 20.47 -16.89
C ARG A 1 -21.51 20.98 -17.24
N ASP A 2 -21.44 22.21 -17.77
CA ASP A 2 -20.20 22.93 -18.09
C ASP A 2 -19.23 23.14 -16.90
N SER A 3 -19.75 23.31 -15.68
CA SER A 3 -18.92 23.41 -14.47
C SER A 3 -18.30 22.09 -14.01
N MET A 4 -18.91 20.95 -14.35
CA MET A 4 -18.42 19.63 -13.97
C MET A 4 -17.42 19.11 -15.00
N ASP A 5 -17.61 19.45 -16.28
CA ASP A 5 -16.65 19.17 -17.34
C ASP A 5 -15.38 20.02 -17.17
N ALA A 6 -15.50 21.28 -16.73
CA ALA A 6 -14.36 22.11 -16.34
C ALA A 6 -13.64 21.58 -15.08
N LEU A 7 -14.38 21.05 -14.10
CA LEU A 7 -13.81 20.41 -12.91
C LEU A 7 -13.02 19.15 -13.30
N LEU A 8 -13.60 18.30 -14.15
CA LEU A 8 -12.97 17.06 -14.63
C LEU A 8 -11.76 17.33 -15.55
N GLN A 9 -11.79 18.40 -16.35
CA GLN A 9 -10.64 18.84 -17.16
C GLN A 9 -9.52 19.47 -16.33
N SER A 10 -9.80 19.92 -15.10
CA SER A 10 -8.81 20.55 -14.20
C SER A 10 -8.08 19.57 -13.26
N ILE A 11 -8.52 18.30 -13.22
CA ILE A 11 -7.82 17.28 -12.42
C ILE A 11 -6.59 16.85 -13.22
N ASP A 12 -5.45 17.48 -12.89
CA ASP A 12 -4.14 17.02 -13.35
C ASP A 12 -3.98 15.51 -13.06
N LEU A 13 -3.34 14.78 -13.99
CA LEU A 13 -3.13 13.33 -13.92
C LEU A 13 -2.56 12.91 -12.56
N LEU A 14 -1.62 13.70 -12.02
CA LEU A 14 -1.05 13.51 -10.70
C LEU A 14 -2.12 13.53 -9.59
N THR A 15 -3.03 14.50 -9.64
CA THR A 15 -4.13 14.65 -8.68
C THR A 15 -5.09 13.46 -8.79
N GLY A 16 -5.42 13.03 -10.01
CA GLY A 16 -6.23 11.83 -10.25
C GLY A 16 -5.61 10.57 -9.64
N CYS A 17 -4.32 10.33 -9.88
CA CYS A 17 -3.62 9.18 -9.31
C CYS A 17 -3.56 9.23 -7.76
N LYS A 18 -3.32 10.41 -7.17
CA LYS A 18 -3.33 10.59 -5.71
C LYS A 18 -4.70 10.28 -5.10
N LEU A 19 -5.78 10.69 -5.75
CA LEU A 19 -7.15 10.41 -5.30
C LEU A 19 -7.48 8.92 -5.35
N LEU A 20 -7.05 8.20 -6.40
CA LEU A 20 -7.26 6.75 -6.49
C LEU A 20 -6.53 5.99 -5.37
N GLN A 21 -5.41 6.50 -4.88
CA GLN A 21 -4.64 5.89 -3.79
C GLN A 21 -5.15 6.24 -2.39
N LEU A 22 -5.92 7.31 -2.25
CA LEU A 22 -6.52 7.71 -0.97
C LEU A 22 -7.45 6.63 -0.41
N LEU A 23 -8.15 5.91 -1.27
CA LEU A 23 -9.06 4.84 -0.89
C LEU A 23 -8.33 3.70 -0.17
N PRO A 24 -7.35 3.00 -0.78
CA PRO A 24 -6.66 1.91 -0.10
C PRO A 24 -5.79 2.37 1.09
N MET A 25 -5.29 3.61 1.07
CA MET A 25 -4.37 4.10 2.10
C MET A 25 -5.08 4.81 3.26
N GLY A 26 -6.00 5.71 2.96
CA GLY A 26 -6.81 6.41 3.94
C GLY A 26 -7.83 5.48 4.58
N LEU A 27 -8.79 4.97 3.81
CA LEU A 27 -9.85 4.12 4.37
C LEU A 27 -9.30 2.78 4.87
N GLY A 28 -8.45 2.12 4.08
CA GLY A 28 -7.80 0.88 4.52
C GLY A 28 -6.91 1.09 5.74
N GLY A 29 -6.25 2.24 5.84
CA GLY A 29 -5.46 2.61 7.01
C GLY A 29 -6.33 2.84 8.26
N LEU A 30 -7.43 3.57 8.12
CA LEU A 30 -8.39 3.82 9.19
C LEU A 30 -8.96 2.51 9.74
N VAL A 31 -9.46 1.64 8.86
CA VAL A 31 -10.02 0.32 9.24
C VAL A 31 -8.98 -0.55 9.97
N LEU A 32 -7.74 -0.57 9.51
CA LEU A 32 -6.70 -1.38 10.17
C LEU A 32 -6.23 -0.74 11.48
N SER A 33 -6.18 0.59 11.55
CA SER A 33 -5.76 1.31 12.76
C SER A 33 -6.78 1.17 13.91
N SER A 34 -8.08 1.08 13.59
CA SER A 34 -9.13 0.86 14.57
C SER A 34 -9.19 -0.60 15.08
N ASP A 35 -8.34 -1.49 14.56
CA ASP A 35 -8.28 -2.90 14.99
C ASP A 35 -7.89 -3.07 16.46
N VAL A 36 -7.24 -2.06 17.07
CA VAL A 36 -7.02 -2.04 18.51
C VAL A 36 -8.33 -2.09 19.31
N VAL A 37 -9.45 -1.61 18.73
CA VAL A 37 -10.78 -1.61 19.33
C VAL A 37 -11.58 -2.85 18.93
N HIS A 38 -11.72 -3.15 17.63
CA HIS A 38 -12.59 -4.24 17.17
C HIS A 38 -11.90 -5.61 17.10
N GLY A 39 -10.57 -5.64 16.89
CA GLY A 39 -9.75 -6.84 16.91
C GLY A 39 -10.11 -7.90 15.86
N MET A 40 -10.73 -7.51 14.74
CA MET A 40 -11.13 -8.44 13.67
C MET A 40 -9.95 -8.78 12.77
N ALA A 41 -9.21 -7.77 12.32
CA ALA A 41 -8.07 -7.94 11.44
C ALA A 41 -6.96 -8.73 12.15
N ARG A 42 -6.66 -8.47 13.43
CA ARG A 42 -5.67 -9.29 14.17
C ARG A 42 -6.09 -10.75 14.30
N LYS A 43 -7.38 -11.04 14.47
CA LYS A 43 -7.88 -12.42 14.57
C LYS A 43 -7.70 -13.14 13.24
N GLU A 44 -8.12 -12.51 12.16
CA GLU A 44 -8.01 -13.06 10.80
C GLU A 44 -6.54 -13.22 10.39
N MET A 45 -5.72 -12.20 10.64
CA MET A 45 -4.30 -12.21 10.30
C MET A 45 -3.48 -13.19 11.12
N ALA A 46 -3.81 -13.38 12.42
CA ALA A 46 -3.19 -14.41 13.24
C ALA A 46 -3.60 -15.81 12.77
N ALA A 47 -4.89 -16.04 12.51
CA ALA A 47 -5.40 -17.35 12.10
C ALA A 47 -4.86 -17.80 10.74
N ASN A 48 -4.83 -16.90 9.76
CA ASN A 48 -4.47 -17.24 8.38
C ASN A 48 -2.97 -17.15 8.11
N PHE A 49 -2.26 -16.23 8.79
CA PHE A 49 -0.89 -15.89 8.45
C PHE A 49 0.09 -15.91 9.64
N GLY A 50 -0.39 -16.15 10.86
CA GLY A 50 0.43 -16.14 12.07
C GLY A 50 0.96 -14.76 12.46
N PHE A 51 0.37 -13.68 11.95
CA PHE A 51 0.84 -12.33 12.27
C PHE A 51 0.61 -12.00 13.76
N PRO A 52 1.53 -11.23 14.38
CA PRO A 52 1.34 -10.81 15.76
C PRO A 52 0.18 -9.80 15.87
N SER A 53 -0.47 -9.77 17.03
CA SER A 53 -1.72 -9.02 17.24
C SER A 53 -1.61 -7.50 17.06
N TRP A 54 -0.42 -6.93 17.20
CA TRP A 54 -0.16 -5.50 16.98
C TRP A 54 0.01 -5.11 15.51
N PHE A 55 0.29 -6.10 14.63
CA PHE A 55 0.67 -5.86 13.24
C PHE A 55 -0.40 -5.13 12.42
N PRO A 56 -1.70 -5.50 12.46
CA PRO A 56 -2.72 -4.81 11.68
C PRO A 56 -2.83 -3.33 12.06
N THR A 57 -2.81 -3.02 13.36
CA THR A 57 -2.86 -1.63 13.85
C THR A 57 -1.66 -0.81 13.38
N ALA A 58 -0.45 -1.35 13.53
CA ALA A 58 0.76 -0.68 13.06
C ALA A 58 0.75 -0.46 11.53
N LEU A 59 0.28 -1.46 10.77
CA LEU A 59 0.08 -1.34 9.32
C LEU A 59 -0.94 -0.26 8.96
N GLY A 60 -2.04 -0.16 9.72
CA GLY A 60 -3.05 0.87 9.55
C GLY A 60 -2.51 2.28 9.76
N LEU A 61 -1.79 2.51 10.85
CA LEU A 61 -1.13 3.78 11.15
C LEU A 61 -0.10 4.16 10.08
N TRP A 62 0.68 3.18 9.60
CA TRP A 62 1.57 3.39 8.47
C TRP A 62 0.79 3.84 7.22
N LYS A 63 -0.30 3.16 6.87
CA LYS A 63 -1.08 3.53 5.68
C LYS A 63 -1.65 4.95 5.77
N ILE A 64 -2.14 5.34 6.95
CA ILE A 64 -2.60 6.71 7.21
C ILE A 64 -1.45 7.69 7.03
N SER A 65 -0.25 7.41 7.55
CA SER A 65 0.89 8.33 7.39
C SER A 65 1.28 8.55 5.92
N GLN A 66 1.21 7.50 5.09
CA GLN A 66 1.41 7.63 3.64
C GLN A 66 0.31 8.47 2.98
N ALA A 67 -0.95 8.26 3.35
CA ALA A 67 -2.04 9.11 2.88
C ALA A 67 -1.77 10.56 3.28
N THR A 68 -1.43 10.83 4.53
CA THR A 68 -1.06 12.18 5.01
C THR A 68 0.11 12.77 4.22
N MET A 69 1.19 12.02 3.97
CA MET A 69 2.35 12.48 3.21
C MET A 69 2.01 12.83 1.75
N ASN A 70 1.07 12.13 1.13
CA ASN A 70 0.59 12.46 -0.20
C ASN A 70 -0.17 13.79 -0.27
N TRP A 71 -0.72 14.27 0.85
CA TRP A 71 -1.62 15.43 0.92
C TRP A 71 -1.01 16.67 1.58
N VAL A 72 -0.16 16.48 2.59
CA VAL A 72 0.42 17.58 3.36
C VAL A 72 1.47 18.33 2.52
N TYR A 73 1.52 19.66 2.69
CA TYR A 73 2.35 20.58 1.90
C TYR A 73 2.21 20.42 0.38
N GLY A 74 0.97 20.26 -0.12
CA GLY A 74 0.71 20.11 -1.56
C GLY A 74 1.27 18.81 -2.15
N GLY A 75 1.56 17.81 -1.31
CA GLY A 75 2.20 16.57 -1.72
C GLY A 75 3.71 16.71 -1.92
N ALA A 76 4.38 17.58 -1.17
CA ALA A 76 5.84 17.67 -1.15
C ALA A 76 6.52 16.30 -0.93
N TYR A 77 5.86 15.41 -0.19
CA TYR A 77 6.31 14.06 0.13
C TYR A 77 5.72 12.97 -0.78
N THR A 78 5.09 13.34 -1.91
CA THR A 78 4.60 12.38 -2.91
C THR A 78 5.69 11.36 -3.25
N PRO A 79 6.96 11.75 -3.51
CA PRO A 79 8.01 10.79 -3.82
C PRO A 79 8.20 9.67 -2.81
N TYR A 80 8.14 10.01 -1.54
CA TYR A 80 8.29 9.07 -0.44
C TYR A 80 7.04 8.21 -0.28
N ALA A 81 5.86 8.83 -0.33
CA ALA A 81 4.59 8.11 -0.20
C ALA A 81 4.42 7.05 -1.31
N GLN A 82 4.73 7.38 -2.56
CA GLN A 82 4.67 6.42 -3.67
C GLN A 82 5.69 5.28 -3.50
N SER A 83 6.90 5.60 -3.05
CA SER A 83 7.94 4.61 -2.77
C SER A 83 7.51 3.63 -1.68
N MET A 84 6.92 4.12 -0.58
CA MET A 84 6.39 3.27 0.49
C MET A 84 5.17 2.45 0.04
N MET A 85 4.36 2.99 -0.88
CA MET A 85 3.24 2.25 -1.45
C MET A 85 3.73 1.08 -2.30
N ALA A 86 4.81 1.26 -3.09
CA ALA A 86 5.44 0.16 -3.84
C ALA A 86 5.86 -0.99 -2.92
N PHE A 87 6.44 -0.69 -1.74
CA PHE A 87 6.75 -1.69 -0.72
C PHE A 87 5.49 -2.45 -0.25
N HIS A 88 4.41 -1.74 0.10
CA HIS A 88 3.16 -2.39 0.49
C HIS A 88 2.59 -3.30 -0.59
N LEU A 89 2.63 -2.86 -1.85
CA LEU A 89 2.12 -3.63 -2.98
C LEU A 89 2.93 -4.91 -3.18
N GLY A 90 4.24 -4.87 -2.92
CA GLY A 90 5.09 -6.05 -2.85
C GLY A 90 4.64 -7.07 -1.79
N GLY A 91 4.42 -6.60 -0.55
CA GLY A 91 3.93 -7.44 0.54
C GLY A 91 2.52 -7.99 0.28
N ALA A 92 1.63 -7.17 -0.30
CA ALA A 92 0.28 -7.59 -0.69
C ALA A 92 0.30 -8.64 -1.82
N THR A 93 1.21 -8.48 -2.79
CA THR A 93 1.44 -9.48 -3.85
C THR A 93 1.86 -10.83 -3.24
N TYR A 94 2.77 -10.82 -2.27
CA TYR A 94 3.14 -12.05 -1.54
C TYR A 94 1.92 -12.66 -0.82
N ALA A 95 1.15 -11.84 -0.09
CA ALA A 95 0.00 -12.33 0.66
C ALA A 95 -1.01 -13.04 -0.25
N HIS A 96 -1.43 -12.41 -1.34
CA HIS A 96 -2.41 -13.00 -2.26
C HIS A 96 -1.83 -14.15 -3.09
N ALA A 97 -0.67 -13.97 -3.72
CA ALA A 97 -0.16 -14.97 -4.66
C ALA A 97 0.44 -16.20 -3.97
N VAL A 98 1.07 -16.03 -2.81
CA VAL A 98 1.83 -17.10 -2.13
C VAL A 98 1.14 -17.55 -0.85
N ALA A 99 0.78 -16.63 0.03
CA ALA A 99 0.23 -17.02 1.34
C ALA A 99 -1.20 -17.56 1.22
N GLU A 100 -2.03 -16.95 0.39
CA GLU A 100 -3.41 -17.39 0.09
C GLU A 100 -3.48 -18.40 -1.06
N GLY A 101 -2.42 -18.54 -1.86
CA GLY A 101 -2.41 -19.38 -3.06
C GLY A 101 -3.34 -18.87 -4.18
N ASN A 102 -3.66 -17.57 -4.19
CA ASN A 102 -4.55 -16.93 -5.16
C ASN A 102 -3.80 -15.86 -5.97
N PRO A 103 -3.06 -16.24 -7.03
CA PRO A 103 -2.31 -15.29 -7.85
C PRO A 103 -3.20 -14.24 -8.54
N ALA A 104 -4.46 -14.58 -8.85
CA ALA A 104 -5.42 -13.62 -9.39
C ALA A 104 -5.78 -12.51 -8.37
N GLY A 105 -5.72 -12.81 -7.07
CA GLY A 105 -5.87 -11.84 -5.99
C GLY A 105 -4.79 -10.76 -5.97
N ALA A 106 -3.66 -10.96 -6.65
CA ALA A 106 -2.59 -9.96 -6.77
C ALA A 106 -2.79 -8.97 -7.93
N VAL A 107 -3.80 -9.16 -8.80
CA VAL A 107 -4.07 -8.24 -9.93
C VAL A 107 -4.29 -6.80 -9.48
N PRO A 108 -5.06 -6.51 -8.41
CA PRO A 108 -5.16 -5.15 -7.88
C PRO A 108 -3.81 -4.58 -7.46
N CYS A 109 -2.90 -5.40 -6.92
CA CYS A 109 -1.56 -4.94 -6.53
C CYS A 109 -0.77 -4.43 -7.74
N VAL A 110 -0.83 -5.13 -8.87
CA VAL A 110 -0.20 -4.70 -10.13
C VAL A 110 -0.84 -3.41 -10.65
N ALA A 111 -2.17 -3.31 -10.64
CA ALA A 111 -2.87 -2.10 -11.07
C ALA A 111 -2.46 -0.89 -10.22
N PHE A 112 -2.46 -1.02 -8.90
CA PHE A 112 -2.02 0.06 -8.01
C PHE A 112 -0.53 0.35 -8.11
N PHE A 113 0.31 -0.63 -8.47
CA PHE A 113 1.73 -0.38 -8.72
C PHE A 113 1.92 0.53 -9.93
N VAL A 114 1.19 0.29 -11.02
CA VAL A 114 1.20 1.15 -12.21
C VAL A 114 0.71 2.57 -11.88
N VAL A 115 -0.37 2.69 -11.10
CA VAL A 115 -0.87 4.01 -10.65
C VAL A 115 0.17 4.73 -9.79
N THR A 116 0.85 4.00 -8.91
CA THR A 116 1.91 4.52 -8.01
C THR A 116 3.13 5.02 -8.79
N ALA A 117 3.62 4.20 -9.73
CA ALA A 117 4.72 4.59 -10.61
C ALA A 117 4.34 5.78 -11.50
N THR A 118 3.13 5.81 -12.04
CA THR A 118 2.61 6.93 -12.84
C THR A 118 2.54 8.21 -12.02
N ALA A 119 2.01 8.16 -10.79
CA ALA A 119 1.98 9.32 -9.89
C ALA A 119 3.38 9.87 -9.62
N GLN A 120 4.36 8.98 -9.41
CA GLN A 120 5.76 9.35 -9.20
C GLN A 120 6.36 10.05 -10.42
N ILE A 121 6.15 9.49 -11.61
CA ILE A 121 6.64 10.04 -12.87
C ILE A 121 6.02 11.42 -13.12
N SER A 122 4.70 11.54 -12.94
CA SER A 122 3.98 12.80 -13.14
C SER A 122 4.40 13.90 -12.15
N TYR A 123 4.92 13.53 -10.98
CA TYR A 123 5.52 14.50 -10.05
C TYR A 123 6.84 15.10 -10.58
N GLY A 124 7.50 14.46 -11.55
CA GLY A 124 8.58 15.04 -12.34
C GLY A 124 9.96 15.10 -11.69
N ARG A 125 10.16 14.50 -10.51
CA ARG A 125 11.48 14.54 -9.82
C ARG A 125 12.43 13.40 -10.16
N LEU A 126 11.93 12.29 -10.71
CA LEU A 126 12.72 11.15 -11.14
C LEU A 126 12.37 10.80 -12.59
N GLY A 127 13.38 10.45 -13.39
CA GLY A 127 13.15 9.89 -14.71
C GLY A 127 12.46 8.51 -14.65
N LEU A 128 11.90 8.06 -15.78
CA LEU A 128 11.17 6.79 -15.89
C LEU A 128 11.98 5.60 -15.36
N GLY A 129 13.22 5.43 -15.84
CA GLY A 129 14.07 4.31 -15.43
C GLY A 129 14.39 4.28 -13.94
N ALA A 130 14.71 5.45 -13.35
CA ALA A 130 14.97 5.57 -11.92
C ALA A 130 13.71 5.28 -11.09
N THR A 131 12.55 5.74 -11.55
CA THR A 131 11.27 5.47 -10.89
C THR A 131 10.95 3.98 -10.88
N LEU A 132 11.05 3.31 -12.02
CA LEU A 132 10.78 1.87 -12.14
C LEU A 132 11.77 1.03 -11.33
N ALA A 133 13.06 1.38 -11.35
CA ALA A 133 14.08 0.70 -10.55
C ALA A 133 13.79 0.83 -9.05
N LEU A 134 13.49 2.04 -8.56
CA LEU A 134 13.15 2.29 -7.16
C LEU A 134 11.90 1.53 -6.74
N HIS A 135 10.82 1.63 -7.53
CA HIS A 135 9.56 0.96 -7.22
C HIS A 135 9.71 -0.56 -7.25
N GLY A 136 10.41 -1.10 -8.26
CA GLY A 136 10.71 -2.52 -8.36
C GLY A 136 11.51 -3.03 -7.17
N ALA A 137 12.58 -2.33 -6.79
CA ALA A 137 13.39 -2.69 -5.63
C ALA A 137 12.56 -2.69 -4.33
N LEU A 138 11.72 -1.67 -4.13
CA LEU A 138 10.86 -1.57 -2.95
C LEU A 138 9.76 -2.63 -2.93
N ALA A 139 9.14 -2.93 -4.07
CA ALA A 139 8.16 -4.01 -4.17
C ALA A 139 8.80 -5.37 -3.88
N ILE A 140 10.01 -5.63 -4.38
CA ILE A 140 10.77 -6.85 -4.03
C ILE A 140 11.06 -6.89 -2.53
N ALA A 141 11.52 -5.77 -1.95
CA ALA A 141 11.77 -5.70 -0.51
C ALA A 141 10.49 -5.96 0.31
N GLY A 142 9.35 -5.42 -0.13
CA GLY A 142 8.04 -5.66 0.49
C GLY A 142 7.59 -7.11 0.39
N PHE A 143 7.81 -7.74 -0.76
CA PHE A 143 7.52 -9.16 -0.97
C PHE A 143 8.36 -10.03 -0.03
N ILE A 144 9.66 -9.76 0.07
CA ILE A 144 10.60 -10.46 0.97
C ILE A 144 10.19 -10.24 2.43
N ALA A 145 9.79 -9.02 2.81
CA ALA A 145 9.30 -8.73 4.15
C ALA A 145 8.03 -9.54 4.46
N GLY A 146 7.08 -9.62 3.52
CA GLY A 146 5.89 -10.47 3.65
C GLY A 146 6.24 -11.93 3.94
N TYR A 147 7.17 -12.50 3.18
CA TYR A 147 7.69 -13.85 3.44
C TYR A 147 8.31 -13.98 4.83
N GLY A 148 9.19 -13.05 5.21
CA GLY A 148 9.88 -13.07 6.50
C GLY A 148 8.91 -13.01 7.68
N ILE A 149 7.92 -12.12 7.63
CA ILE A 149 6.93 -11.97 8.70
C ILE A 149 6.05 -13.24 8.79
N SER A 150 5.60 -13.80 7.66
CA SER A 150 4.86 -15.08 7.64
C SER A 150 5.67 -16.24 8.22
N ALA A 151 6.98 -16.31 7.91
CA ALA A 151 7.87 -17.32 8.47
C ALA A 151 8.07 -17.18 9.99
N LEU A 152 8.16 -15.94 10.50
CA LEU A 152 8.22 -15.67 11.93
C LEU A 152 6.91 -16.05 12.63
N GLY A 153 5.76 -15.73 12.03
CA GLY A 153 4.44 -16.07 12.55
C GLY A 153 4.23 -17.57 12.73
N LYS A 154 4.57 -18.36 11.70
CA LYS A 154 4.52 -19.83 11.76
C LYS A 154 5.44 -20.44 12.81
N ARG A 155 6.56 -19.79 13.14
CA ARG A 155 7.47 -20.23 14.21
C ARG A 155 6.91 -19.95 15.59
N ALA A 156 6.24 -18.81 15.78
CA ALA A 156 5.60 -18.47 17.04
C ALA A 156 4.45 -19.43 17.37
N ALA A 157 3.58 -19.72 16.38
CA ALA A 157 2.45 -20.62 16.56
C ALA A 157 2.80 -22.09 16.87
N LYS A 158 4.07 -22.51 16.67
CA LYS A 158 4.55 -23.86 17.03
C LYS A 158 5.01 -23.97 18.50
N LYS A 159 5.16 -22.85 19.19
CA LYS A 159 5.64 -22.81 20.59
C LYS A 159 4.51 -22.79 21.62
N ASP A 160 3.29 -22.53 21.17
CA ASP A 160 2.05 -22.55 21.94
C ASP A 160 1.35 -23.91 21.76
#